data_AF-A0A150GGL3-F1
#
_entry.id   AF-A0A150GGL3-F1
#
_cell.length_a   1.000
_cell.length_b   1.000
_cell.length_c   1.000
_cell.angle_alpha   90.00
_cell.angle_beta   90.00
_cell.angle_gamma   90.00
#
_symmetry.space_group_name_H-M   'P 1'
#
loop_
_entity.id
_entity.type
_entity.pdbx_description
1 polymer ?
#
loop_
_entity_poly.entity_id
_entity_poly.type
_entity_poly.pdbx_seq_one_letter_code
_entity_poly.pdbx_strand_id
1 'polypeptide(L)'
;MSENTSADPKDGKAALMKACIGNNVEVVKALLEKGVDVNARYEYGRTALWEASRWGHVEVVEALLEKGADVDPKDKNGQTALMGASDGGHVEVVKALLEKGADVNAKDERVIGG
;
A
#
# COMPACT_ATOMS: atom_id res chain seq x y z
N MET A 1 -13.57 -21.81 28.69
CA MET A 1 -13.78 -21.53 27.26
C MET A 1 -14.18 -20.07 27.16
N SER A 2 -13.24 -19.21 26.75
CA SER A 2 -13.52 -17.81 26.42
C SER A 2 -12.70 -17.49 25.17
N GLU A 3 -13.25 -17.87 24.02
CA GLU A 3 -12.82 -17.37 22.73
C GLU A 3 -13.36 -15.94 22.61
N ASN A 4 -12.48 -14.94 22.77
CA ASN A 4 -12.75 -13.59 22.31
C ASN A 4 -11.43 -12.82 22.12
N THR A 5 -10.63 -13.22 21.13
CA THR A 5 -9.56 -12.37 20.60
C THR A 5 -10.15 -11.53 19.47
N SER A 6 -11.01 -10.55 19.81
CA SER A 6 -11.34 -9.49 18.87
C SER A 6 -10.10 -8.58 18.75
N ALA A 7 -9.15 -8.97 17.90
CA ALA A 7 -8.06 -8.09 17.51
C ALA A 7 -8.69 -6.77 17.02
N ASP A 8 -8.25 -5.63 17.56
CA ASP A 8 -8.77 -4.34 17.13
C ASP A 8 -8.51 -4.23 15.62
N PRO A 9 -9.48 -3.85 14.78
CA PRO A 9 -9.23 -3.62 13.36
C PRO A 9 -8.01 -2.73 13.07
N LYS A 10 -7.62 -1.86 14.01
CA LYS A 10 -6.39 -1.06 13.96
C LYS A 10 -5.11 -1.92 14.03
N ASP A 11 -5.12 -3.00 14.80
CA ASP A 11 -3.97 -3.91 14.95
C ASP A 11 -3.69 -4.64 13.62
N GLY A 12 -4.74 -5.08 12.94
CA GLY A 12 -4.63 -5.74 11.62
C GLY A 12 -4.02 -4.81 10.56
N LYS A 13 -4.47 -3.55 10.52
CA LYS A 13 -3.94 -2.53 9.59
C LYS A 13 -2.47 -2.24 9.87
N ALA A 14 -2.12 -2.01 11.14
CA ALA A 14 -0.74 -1.76 11.54
C ALA A 14 0.18 -2.96 11.23
N ALA A 15 -0.31 -4.18 11.42
CA ALA A 15 0.42 -5.41 11.08
C ALA A 15 0.67 -5.50 9.57
N LEU A 16 -0.35 -5.24 8.74
CA LEU A 16 -0.21 -5.24 7.28
C LEU A 16 0.81 -4.19 6.81
N MET A 17 0.76 -2.97 7.35
CA MET A 17 1.73 -1.91 7.02
C MET A 17 3.16 -2.33 7.36
N LYS A 18 3.40 -2.88 8.56
CA LYS A 18 4.72 -3.35 8.98
C LYS A 18 5.23 -4.49 8.10
N ALA A 19 4.35 -5.43 7.74
CA ALA A 19 4.70 -6.52 6.84
C ALA A 19 5.08 -6.02 5.45
N CYS A 20 4.35 -5.03 4.92
CA CYS A 20 4.65 -4.41 3.63
C CYS A 20 5.98 -3.65 3.66
N ILE A 21 6.22 -2.81 4.68
CA ILE A 21 7.49 -2.06 4.84
C ILE A 21 8.68 -3.04 4.95
N GLY A 22 8.50 -4.14 5.67
CA GLY A 22 9.53 -5.15 5.91
C GLY A 22 9.71 -6.20 4.80
N ASN A 23 9.04 -6.07 3.65
CA ASN A 23 9.08 -7.04 2.55
C ASN A 23 8.69 -8.48 2.96
N ASN A 24 7.75 -8.65 3.89
CA ASN A 24 7.36 -9.95 4.39
C ASN A 24 6.14 -10.51 3.62
N VAL A 25 6.37 -10.99 2.39
CA VAL A 25 5.32 -11.46 1.46
C VAL A 25 4.37 -12.48 2.09
N GLU A 26 4.90 -13.48 2.80
CA GLU A 26 4.09 -14.53 3.43
C GLU A 26 3.17 -13.97 4.52
N VAL A 27 3.65 -13.00 5.30
CA VAL A 27 2.83 -12.33 6.33
C VAL A 27 1.77 -11.46 5.68
N VAL A 28 2.10 -10.75 4.60
CA VAL A 28 1.14 -9.95 3.83
C VAL A 28 0.00 -10.85 3.33
N LYS A 29 0.32 -11.96 2.66
CA LYS A 29 -0.68 -12.91 2.14
C LYS A 29 -1.56 -13.47 3.26
N ALA A 30 -0.95 -13.92 4.36
CA ALA A 30 -1.69 -14.47 5.49
C ALA A 30 -2.64 -13.45 6.14
N LEU A 31 -2.23 -12.18 6.26
CA LEU A 31 -3.08 -11.12 6.80
C LEU A 31 -4.27 -10.80 5.88
N LEU A 32 -4.05 -10.76 4.57
CA LEU A 32 -5.11 -10.52 3.58
C LEU A 32 -6.10 -11.68 3.54
N GLU A 33 -5.64 -12.93 3.68
CA GLU A 33 -6.50 -14.12 3.81
C GLU A 33 -7.36 -14.11 5.08
N LYS A 34 -6.90 -13.46 6.15
CA LYS A 34 -7.68 -13.24 7.37
C LYS A 34 -8.69 -12.09 7.25
N GLY A 35 -8.81 -11.47 6.08
CA GLY A 35 -9.79 -10.42 5.81
C GLY A 35 -9.36 -9.04 6.30
N VAL A 36 -8.05 -8.80 6.48
CA VAL A 36 -7.56 -7.42 6.66
C VAL A 36 -7.84 -6.66 5.37
N ASP A 37 -8.47 -5.49 5.51
CA ASP A 37 -8.78 -4.59 4.40
C ASP A 37 -7.48 -4.13 3.70
N VAL A 38 -7.30 -4.56 2.45
CA VAL A 38 -6.13 -4.24 1.61
C VAL A 38 -6.02 -2.74 1.31
N ASN A 39 -7.16 -2.03 1.28
CA ASN A 39 -7.26 -0.61 0.97
C ASN A 39 -7.29 0.27 2.23
N ALA A 40 -7.05 -0.34 3.39
CA ALA A 40 -7.00 0.38 4.63
C ALA A 40 -5.94 1.48 4.60
N ARG A 41 -6.40 2.70 4.87
CA ARG A 41 -5.52 3.84 5.10
C ARG A 41 -5.02 3.83 6.54
N TYR A 42 -3.74 4.09 6.70
CA TYR A 42 -3.08 4.21 8.00
C TYR A 42 -2.56 5.64 8.19
N GLU A 43 -1.58 5.83 9.08
CA GLU A 43 -0.91 7.10 9.33
C GLU A 43 -0.62 7.86 8.02
N TYR A 44 -0.86 9.17 8.03
CA TYR A 44 -0.76 10.04 6.86
C TYR A 44 -1.63 9.64 5.64
N GLY A 45 -2.65 8.80 5.83
CA GLY A 45 -3.56 8.42 4.74
C GLY A 45 -2.97 7.42 3.75
N ARG A 46 -1.80 6.84 4.07
CA ARG A 46 -1.07 5.90 3.22
C ARG A 46 -1.72 4.52 3.22
N THR A 47 -1.63 3.83 2.10
CA THR A 47 -2.08 2.44 1.94
C THR A 47 -0.90 1.47 2.00
N ALA A 48 -1.19 0.19 2.13
CA ALA A 48 -0.18 -0.87 2.09
C ALA A 48 0.56 -0.85 0.73
N LEU A 49 -0.17 -0.61 -0.36
CA LEU A 49 0.39 -0.48 -1.70
C LEU A 49 1.35 0.70 -1.80
N TRP A 50 1.01 1.84 -1.21
CA TRP A 50 1.90 3.02 -1.19
C TRP A 50 3.22 2.72 -0.49
N GLU A 51 3.19 2.11 0.69
CA GLU A 51 4.42 1.78 1.44
C GLU A 51 5.26 0.74 0.69
N ALA A 52 4.67 -0.38 0.24
CA ALA A 52 5.41 -1.39 -0.52
C ALA A 52 6.04 -0.81 -1.81
N SER A 53 5.32 0.10 -2.47
CA SER A 53 5.78 0.74 -3.70
C SER A 53 6.95 1.68 -3.47
N ARG A 54 6.90 2.48 -2.39
CA ARG A 54 7.97 3.40 -2.01
C ARG A 54 9.27 2.69 -1.64
N TRP A 55 9.19 1.46 -1.13
CA TRP A 55 10.35 0.66 -0.76
C TRP A 55 10.81 -0.31 -1.87
N GLY A 56 10.07 -0.40 -2.98
CA GLY A 56 10.46 -1.21 -4.14
C GLY A 56 10.17 -2.71 -3.99
N HIS A 57 9.25 -3.09 -3.11
CA HIS A 57 8.97 -4.49 -2.79
C HIS A 57 8.02 -5.12 -3.82
N VAL A 58 8.56 -5.51 -4.97
CA VAL A 58 7.81 -5.99 -6.15
C VAL A 58 6.81 -7.09 -5.79
N GLU A 59 7.25 -8.16 -5.15
CA GLU A 59 6.38 -9.30 -4.82
C GLU A 59 5.25 -8.92 -3.85
N VAL A 60 5.50 -7.99 -2.93
CA VAL A 60 4.46 -7.47 -2.03
C VAL A 60 3.46 -6.61 -2.81
N VAL A 61 3.95 -5.75 -3.71
CA VAL A 61 3.11 -4.92 -4.57
C VAL A 61 2.19 -5.79 -5.42
N GLU A 62 2.73 -6.82 -6.07
CA GLU A 62 1.95 -7.76 -6.87
C GLU A 62 0.89 -8.48 -6.01
N ALA A 63 1.26 -8.99 -4.84
CA ALA A 63 0.33 -9.65 -3.93
C ALA A 63 -0.82 -8.72 -3.47
N LEU A 64 -0.54 -7.44 -3.23
CA LEU A 64 -1.55 -6.45 -2.87
C LEU A 64 -2.49 -6.17 -4.06
N LEU A 65 -1.95 -5.98 -5.26
CA LEU A 65 -2.72 -5.74 -6.48
C LEU A 65 -3.60 -6.94 -6.86
N GLU A 66 -3.11 -8.16 -6.70
CA GLU A 66 -3.88 -9.39 -6.88
C GLU A 66 -5.06 -9.51 -5.91
N LYS A 67 -4.90 -8.96 -4.70
CA LYS A 67 -5.96 -8.91 -3.67
C LYS A 67 -6.89 -7.71 -3.83
N GLY A 68 -6.75 -6.94 -4.91
CA GLY A 68 -7.65 -5.83 -5.24
C GLY A 68 -7.28 -4.52 -4.55
N ALA A 69 -5.99 -4.28 -4.29
CA ALA A 69 -5.53 -2.97 -3.87
C ALA A 69 -5.89 -1.90 -4.91
N ASP A 70 -6.49 -0.81 -4.46
CA ASP A 70 -6.71 0.39 -5.25
C ASP A 70 -5.34 0.99 -5.62
N VAL A 71 -5.17 1.33 -6.91
CA VAL A 71 -3.87 1.72 -7.47
C VAL A 71 -3.53 3.20 -7.21
N ASP A 72 -4.53 4.08 -7.32
CA ASP A 72 -4.37 5.53 -7.21
C ASP A 72 -4.90 6.21 -5.92
N PRO A 73 -5.07 5.54 -4.75
CA PRO A 73 -5.24 6.26 -3.50
C PRO A 73 -4.10 7.25 -3.29
N LYS A 74 -4.48 8.50 -3.03
CA LYS A 74 -3.54 9.54 -2.62
C LYS A 74 -3.29 9.45 -1.12
N ASP A 75 -2.11 9.80 -0.65
CA ASP A 75 -1.89 10.05 0.79
C ASP A 75 -2.35 11.47 1.18
N LYS A 76 -2.11 11.91 2.42
CA LYS A 76 -2.47 13.26 2.88
C LYS A 76 -1.71 14.39 2.18
N ASN A 77 -0.65 14.08 1.42
CA ASN A 77 0.11 15.03 0.63
C ASN A 77 -0.28 14.95 -0.85
N GLY A 78 -1.32 14.19 -1.19
CA GLY A 78 -1.74 13.96 -2.56
C GLY A 78 -0.90 12.93 -3.32
N GLN A 79 0.04 12.23 -2.67
CA GLN A 79 0.98 11.33 -3.37
C GLN A 79 0.39 9.94 -3.60
N THR A 80 0.57 9.39 -4.80
CA THR A 80 0.16 8.02 -5.16
C THR A 80 1.30 7.01 -4.97
N ALA A 81 0.96 5.72 -5.02
CA ALA A 81 1.96 4.64 -4.99
C ALA A 81 2.96 4.75 -6.15
N LEU A 82 2.48 5.17 -7.33
CA LEU A 82 3.32 5.40 -8.51
C LEU A 82 4.37 6.49 -8.27
N MET A 83 4.00 7.58 -7.59
CA MET A 83 4.96 8.64 -7.24
C MET A 83 6.03 8.12 -6.28
N GLY A 84 5.65 7.34 -5.27
CA GLY A 84 6.59 6.73 -4.32
C GLY A 84 7.58 5.77 -5.00
N ALA A 85 7.09 4.89 -5.88
CA ALA A 85 7.96 4.00 -6.66
C ALA A 85 8.89 4.77 -7.60
N SER A 86 8.41 5.85 -8.22
CA SER A 86 9.18 6.68 -9.14
C SER A 86 10.30 7.44 -8.41
N ASP A 87 10.02 8.00 -7.23
CA ASP A 87 11.00 8.68 -6.38
C ASP A 87 12.13 7.72 -5.96
N GLY A 88 11.79 6.47 -5.64
CA GLY A 88 12.75 5.42 -5.29
C GLY A 88 13.47 4.77 -6.48
N GLY A 89 13.10 5.07 -7.73
CA GLY A 89 13.67 4.45 -8.93
C GLY A 89 13.30 2.97 -9.11
N HIS A 90 12.17 2.52 -8.55
CA HIS A 90 11.75 1.13 -8.54
C HIS A 90 11.02 0.74 -9.83
N VAL A 91 11.78 0.51 -10.91
CA VAL A 91 11.25 0.29 -12.26
C VAL A 91 10.22 -0.84 -12.35
N GLU A 92 10.47 -1.99 -11.71
CA GLU A 92 9.53 -3.12 -11.78
C GLU A 92 8.21 -2.85 -11.04
N VAL A 93 8.26 -2.13 -9.91
CA VAL A 93 7.05 -1.65 -9.24
C VAL A 93 6.30 -0.65 -10.12
N VAL A 94 7.00 0.28 -10.76
CA VAL A 94 6.39 1.25 -11.68
C VAL A 94 5.65 0.53 -12.81
N LYS A 95 6.27 -0.49 -13.43
CA LYS A 95 5.61 -1.31 -14.46
C LYS A 95 4.36 -1.99 -13.91
N ALA A 96 4.45 -2.68 -12.77
CA ALA A 96 3.32 -3.37 -12.17
C ALA A 96 2.13 -2.42 -11.88
N LEU A 97 2.41 -1.22 -11.38
CA LEU A 97 1.37 -0.21 -11.12
C LEU A 97 0.74 0.31 -12.43
N LEU A 98 1.54 0.57 -13.47
CA LEU A 98 1.05 1.02 -14.78
C LEU A 98 0.21 -0.05 -15.48
N GLU A 99 0.61 -1.32 -15.39
CA GLU A 99 -0.16 -2.45 -15.90
C GLU A 99 -1.53 -2.59 -15.23
N LYS A 100 -1.63 -2.16 -13.96
CA LYS A 100 -2.89 -2.09 -13.21
C LYS A 100 -3.64 -0.78 -13.39
N GLY A 101 -3.17 0.10 -14.28
CA GLY A 101 -3.89 1.31 -14.69
C GLY A 101 -3.63 2.54 -13.82
N ALA A 102 -2.49 2.62 -13.13
CA ALA A 102 -2.10 3.82 -12.40
C ALA A 102 -2.12 5.08 -13.29
N ASP A 103 -2.71 6.16 -12.79
CA ASP A 103 -2.71 7.46 -13.48
C ASP A 103 -1.31 8.08 -13.47
N VAL A 104 -0.61 7.98 -14.60
CA VAL A 104 0.71 8.60 -14.82
C VAL A 104 0.69 10.12 -14.69
N ASN A 105 -0.48 10.76 -14.83
CA ASN A 105 -0.65 12.20 -14.75
C ASN A 105 -1.18 12.66 -13.38
N ALA A 106 -1.27 11.76 -12.40
CA ALA A 106 -1.67 12.10 -11.05
C ALA A 106 -0.79 13.24 -10.51
N LYS A 107 -1.43 14.18 -9.80
CA LYS A 107 -0.76 15.33 -9.18
C LYS A 107 -0.85 15.24 -7.67
N ASP A 108 0.25 15.56 -7.01
CA ASP A 108 0.29 15.75 -5.57
C ASP A 108 -0.35 17.08 -5.16
N GLU A 109 -0.56 17.25 -3.86
CA GLU A 109 -1.15 18.46 -3.28
C GLU A 109 -0.05 19.46 -2.88
N ARG A 110 0.92 19.69 -3.77
CA ARG A 110 1.83 20.83 -3.62
C ARG A 110 1.01 22.12 -3.73
N VAL A 111 0.68 22.70 -2.57
CA VAL A 111 0.23 24.09 -2.49
C VAL A 111 1.43 24.94 -2.87
N ILE A 112 1.58 25.23 -4.16
CA ILE A 112 2.38 26.36 -4.62
C ILE A 112 1.64 27.61 -4.12
N GLY A 113 2.07 28.11 -2.96
CA GLY A 113 1.72 29.46 -2.53
C GLY A 113 2.16 30.42 -3.63
N GLY A 114 1.18 30.99 -4.32
CA GLY A 114 1.37 32.10 -5.26
C GLY A 114 1.66 33.40 -4.53
#